data_AF-A0A1H1ED51-F1
#
_entry.id   AF-A0A1H1ED51-F1
#
_cell.length_a   1.000
_cell.length_b   1.000
_cell.length_c   1.000
_cell.angle_alpha   90.00
_cell.angle_beta   90.00
_cell.angle_gamma   90.00
#
_symmetry.space_group_name_H-M   'P 1'
#
loop_
_entity.id
_entity.type
_entity.pdbx_description
1 polymer ?
#
loop_
_entity_poly.entity_id
_entity_poly.type
_entity_poly.pdbx_seq_one_letter_code
_entity_poly.pdbx_strand_id
1 'polypeptide(L)'
;MAKTSKQERAAREAVDGVAHAAKKARKTAKKLPKKIARPLGDAIDEAREAAAVSDKRMRSSPKKVAKRARAAAERLEKAVETAVRRAAEKARLRAEAEQAETAARDAEAEAAAKKTESKERRRRAAQAEKAAARAELASREADDELAAALGEPGADDPAAQEPRRGASAVEESAGAPALASMTVVQLRARARAAGLTGYSRLTKAQLVRRLS
;
A
#
# COMPACT_ATOMS: atom_id res chain seq x y z
N MET A 1 -35.09 -26.23 -61.48
CA MET A 1 -34.85 -25.67 -60.13
C MET A 1 -34.33 -24.25 -60.26
N ALA A 2 -35.15 -23.23 -59.99
CA ALA A 2 -34.69 -21.85 -60.00
C ALA A 2 -33.63 -21.65 -58.90
N LYS A 3 -32.43 -21.23 -59.26
CA LYS A 3 -31.33 -20.98 -58.32
C LYS A 3 -31.75 -19.85 -57.37
N THR A 4 -31.55 -20.04 -56.06
CA THR A 4 -31.78 -18.96 -55.07
C THR A 4 -30.92 -17.75 -55.43
N SER A 5 -31.55 -16.57 -55.39
CA SER A 5 -30.85 -15.33 -55.72
C SER A 5 -29.70 -15.10 -54.75
N LYS A 6 -28.65 -14.39 -55.18
CA LYS A 6 -27.52 -14.02 -54.30
C LYS A 6 -27.99 -13.28 -53.05
N GLN A 7 -29.02 -12.45 -53.19
CA GLN A 7 -29.60 -11.68 -52.09
C GLN A 7 -30.37 -12.58 -51.11
N GLU A 8 -31.11 -13.56 -51.60
CA GLU A 8 -31.79 -14.54 -50.74
C GLU A 8 -30.80 -15.39 -49.95
N ARG A 9 -29.70 -15.83 -50.58
CA ARG A 9 -28.62 -16.53 -49.88
C ARG A 9 -28.00 -15.66 -48.77
N ALA A 10 -27.68 -14.40 -49.07
CA ALA A 10 -27.16 -13.47 -48.07
C ALA A 10 -28.14 -13.18 -46.93
N ALA A 11 -29.45 -13.19 -47.20
CA ALA A 11 -30.48 -13.04 -46.17
C ALA A 11 -30.54 -14.26 -45.25
N ARG A 12 -30.48 -15.47 -45.80
CA ARG A 12 -30.42 -16.72 -45.02
C ARG A 12 -29.18 -16.76 -44.13
N GLU A 13 -28.02 -16.46 -44.69
CA GLU A 13 -26.76 -16.40 -43.95
C GLU A 13 -26.82 -15.39 -42.79
N ALA A 14 -27.40 -14.20 -43.02
CA ALA A 14 -27.56 -13.20 -41.97
C ALA A 14 -28.52 -13.67 -40.85
N VAL A 15 -29.62 -14.34 -41.22
CA VAL A 15 -30.59 -14.93 -40.28
C VAL A 15 -29.95 -16.05 -39.45
N ASP A 16 -29.20 -16.95 -40.09
CA ASP A 16 -28.48 -18.02 -39.40
C ASP A 16 -27.40 -17.44 -38.47
N GLY A 17 -26.67 -16.44 -38.96
CA GLY A 17 -25.66 -15.72 -38.19
C GLY A 17 -26.22 -15.11 -36.91
N VAL A 18 -27.32 -14.35 -36.99
CA VAL A 18 -27.96 -13.74 -35.81
C VAL A 18 -28.57 -14.80 -34.88
N ALA A 19 -29.11 -15.90 -35.42
CA ALA A 19 -29.61 -17.02 -34.61
C ALA A 19 -28.49 -17.70 -33.80
N HIS A 20 -27.33 -17.93 -34.42
CA HIS A 20 -26.15 -18.46 -33.75
C HIS A 20 -25.60 -17.48 -32.71
N ALA A 21 -25.56 -16.18 -33.01
CA ALA A 21 -25.16 -15.13 -32.08
C ALA A 21 -26.09 -15.11 -30.85
N ALA A 22 -27.42 -15.16 -31.04
CA ALA A 22 -28.40 -15.22 -29.96
C ALA A 22 -28.21 -16.44 -29.05
N LYS A 23 -27.93 -17.62 -29.63
CA LYS A 23 -27.62 -18.84 -28.86
C LYS A 23 -26.33 -18.68 -28.03
N LYS A 24 -25.28 -18.10 -28.61
CA LYS A 24 -24.01 -17.84 -27.90
C LYS A 24 -24.21 -16.81 -26.78
N ALA A 25 -24.87 -15.69 -27.07
CA ALA A 25 -25.17 -14.66 -26.10
C ALA A 25 -26.01 -15.20 -24.92
N ARG A 26 -26.99 -16.09 -25.17
CA ARG A 26 -27.73 -16.77 -24.10
C ARG A 26 -26.83 -17.63 -23.21
N LYS A 27 -25.85 -18.33 -23.78
CA LYS A 27 -24.87 -19.10 -22.99
C LYS A 27 -23.98 -18.16 -22.16
N THR A 28 -23.56 -17.04 -22.72
CA THR A 28 -22.80 -16.00 -22.00
C THR A 28 -23.61 -15.40 -20.85
N ALA A 29 -24.88 -15.07 -21.09
CA ALA A 29 -25.79 -14.52 -20.08
C ALA A 29 -25.90 -15.43 -18.84
N LYS A 30 -25.90 -16.76 -19.02
CA LYS A 30 -25.93 -17.73 -17.91
C LYS A 30 -24.67 -17.72 -17.03
N LYS A 31 -23.53 -17.29 -17.56
CA LYS A 31 -22.26 -17.22 -16.84
C LYS A 31 -22.03 -15.88 -16.14
N LEU A 32 -22.86 -14.88 -16.46
CA LEU A 32 -22.75 -13.53 -15.92
C LEU A 32 -23.63 -13.36 -14.67
N PRO A 33 -23.28 -12.44 -13.75
CA PRO A 33 -24.15 -12.08 -12.64
C PRO A 33 -25.53 -11.62 -13.11
N LYS A 34 -26.61 -12.05 -12.43
CA LYS A 34 -28.02 -11.77 -12.82
C LYS A 34 -28.30 -10.30 -13.14
N LYS A 35 -27.71 -9.36 -12.37
CA LYS A 35 -27.87 -7.91 -12.58
C LYS A 35 -27.26 -7.41 -13.91
N ILE A 36 -26.20 -8.06 -14.38
CA ILE A 36 -25.49 -7.72 -15.62
C ILE A 36 -26.11 -8.47 -16.81
N ALA A 37 -26.61 -9.69 -16.58
CA ALA A 37 -27.24 -10.49 -17.62
C ALA A 37 -28.66 -10.00 -18.00
N ARG A 38 -29.37 -9.30 -17.12
CA ARG A 38 -30.77 -8.88 -17.36
C ARG A 38 -30.93 -8.03 -18.63
N PRO A 39 -30.16 -6.93 -18.85
CA PRO A 39 -30.28 -6.12 -20.06
C PRO A 39 -29.85 -6.85 -21.36
N LEU A 40 -29.08 -7.92 -21.24
CA LEU A 40 -28.70 -8.75 -22.40
C LEU A 40 -29.88 -9.61 -22.89
N GLY A 41 -30.88 -9.87 -22.03
CA GLY A 41 -32.09 -10.60 -22.39
C GLY A 41 -32.85 -9.95 -23.53
N ASP A 42 -33.09 -8.64 -23.43
CA ASP A 42 -33.86 -7.87 -24.41
C ASP A 42 -33.20 -7.93 -25.81
N ALA A 43 -31.87 -7.79 -25.87
CA ALA A 43 -31.11 -7.90 -27.11
C ALA A 43 -31.10 -9.34 -27.69
N ILE A 44 -31.12 -10.37 -26.82
CA ILE A 44 -31.23 -11.77 -27.25
C ILE A 44 -32.61 -12.03 -27.87
N ASP A 45 -33.67 -11.49 -27.27
CA ASP A 45 -35.03 -11.68 -27.76
C ASP A 45 -35.26 -10.89 -29.06
N GLU A 46 -34.74 -9.67 -29.19
CA GLU A 46 -34.72 -8.94 -30.46
C GLU A 46 -33.98 -9.71 -31.58
N ALA A 47 -32.82 -10.30 -31.25
CA ALA A 47 -32.05 -11.13 -32.17
C ALA A 47 -32.80 -12.40 -32.59
N ARG A 48 -33.58 -13.01 -31.69
CA ARG A 48 -34.43 -14.17 -31.99
C ARG A 48 -35.59 -13.80 -32.90
N GLU A 49 -36.26 -12.68 -32.65
CA GLU A 49 -37.31 -12.19 -33.52
C GLU A 49 -36.78 -11.87 -34.93
N ALA A 50 -35.58 -11.29 -35.02
CA ALA A 50 -34.91 -11.04 -36.30
C ALA A 50 -34.49 -12.34 -37.02
N ALA A 51 -34.29 -13.44 -36.28
CA ALA A 51 -34.04 -14.76 -36.85
C ALA A 51 -35.32 -15.51 -37.27
N ALA A 52 -36.47 -15.21 -36.63
CA ALA A 52 -37.74 -15.90 -36.86
C ALA A 52 -38.50 -15.40 -38.11
N VAL A 53 -37.79 -15.24 -39.22
CA VAL A 53 -38.33 -14.68 -40.47
C VAL A 53 -38.81 -15.81 -41.38
N SER A 54 -40.02 -15.67 -41.93
CA SER A 54 -40.57 -16.69 -42.85
C SER A 54 -39.86 -16.74 -44.20
N ASP A 55 -39.81 -17.93 -44.81
CA ASP A 55 -39.25 -18.14 -46.15
C ASP A 55 -39.85 -17.21 -47.21
N LYS A 56 -41.16 -16.94 -47.11
CA LYS A 56 -41.86 -16.00 -47.99
C LYS A 56 -41.26 -14.60 -47.89
N ARG A 57 -40.90 -14.15 -46.69
CA ARG A 57 -40.30 -12.82 -46.46
C ARG A 57 -38.86 -12.77 -46.96
N MET A 58 -38.10 -13.87 -46.84
CA MET A 58 -36.75 -14.01 -47.40
C MET A 58 -36.75 -13.97 -48.93
N ARG A 59 -37.75 -14.55 -49.58
CA ARG A 59 -37.91 -14.50 -51.04
C ARG A 59 -38.39 -13.13 -51.55
N SER A 60 -39.37 -12.53 -50.87
CA SER A 60 -39.98 -11.25 -51.30
C SER A 60 -39.17 -10.01 -50.95
N SER A 61 -38.40 -10.04 -49.85
CA SER A 61 -37.70 -8.85 -49.35
C SER A 61 -36.31 -9.17 -48.75
N PRO A 62 -35.43 -9.90 -49.48
CA PRO A 62 -34.17 -10.40 -48.94
C PRO A 62 -33.28 -9.29 -48.36
N LYS A 63 -33.20 -8.13 -49.04
CA LYS A 63 -32.41 -6.99 -48.57
C LYS A 63 -32.89 -6.45 -47.21
N LYS A 64 -34.20 -6.37 -46.99
CA LYS A 64 -34.78 -5.86 -45.72
C LYS A 64 -34.54 -6.86 -44.59
N VAL A 65 -34.67 -8.16 -44.87
CA VAL A 65 -34.38 -9.23 -43.92
C VAL A 65 -32.91 -9.21 -43.52
N ALA A 66 -32.00 -9.19 -44.48
CA ALA A 66 -30.55 -9.13 -44.22
C ALA A 66 -30.17 -7.89 -43.40
N LYS A 67 -30.72 -6.71 -43.73
CA LYS A 67 -30.47 -5.48 -42.99
C LYS A 67 -30.96 -5.56 -41.54
N ARG A 68 -32.17 -6.10 -41.30
CA ARG A 68 -32.71 -6.27 -39.94
C ARG A 68 -31.88 -7.27 -39.13
N ALA A 69 -31.52 -8.41 -39.73
CA ALA A 69 -30.70 -9.42 -39.07
C ALA A 69 -29.31 -8.89 -38.67
N ARG A 70 -28.64 -8.15 -39.57
CA ARG A 70 -27.36 -7.50 -39.27
C ARG A 70 -27.47 -6.43 -38.18
N ALA A 71 -28.48 -5.57 -38.24
CA ALA A 71 -28.69 -4.56 -37.20
C ALA A 71 -28.96 -5.20 -35.82
N ALA A 72 -29.73 -6.28 -35.77
CA ALA A 72 -29.96 -7.03 -34.53
C ALA A 72 -28.68 -7.72 -34.03
N ALA A 73 -27.86 -8.26 -34.93
CA ALA A 73 -26.54 -8.82 -34.56
C ALA A 73 -25.62 -7.75 -33.96
N GLU A 74 -25.50 -6.57 -34.58
CA GLU A 74 -24.68 -5.46 -34.06
C GLU A 74 -25.15 -4.97 -32.69
N ARG A 75 -26.46 -4.86 -32.47
CA ARG A 75 -27.03 -4.51 -31.16
C ARG A 75 -26.70 -5.57 -30.11
N LEU A 76 -26.85 -6.85 -30.47
CA LEU A 76 -26.52 -7.96 -29.60
C LEU A 76 -25.02 -7.97 -29.24
N GLU A 77 -24.14 -7.75 -30.20
CA GLU A 77 -22.69 -7.69 -29.98
C GLU A 77 -22.32 -6.56 -29.01
N LYS A 78 -22.84 -5.33 -29.23
CA LYS A 78 -22.63 -4.19 -28.31
C LYS A 78 -23.16 -4.47 -26.91
N ALA A 79 -24.31 -5.13 -26.80
CA ALA A 79 -24.89 -5.52 -25.52
C ALA A 79 -24.01 -6.56 -24.80
N VAL A 80 -23.50 -7.57 -25.51
CA VAL A 80 -22.56 -8.56 -24.96
C VAL A 80 -21.26 -7.88 -24.51
N GLU A 81 -20.68 -7.00 -25.32
CA GLU A 81 -19.45 -6.27 -24.98
C GLU A 81 -19.65 -5.44 -23.71
N THR A 82 -20.73 -4.67 -23.64
CA THR A 82 -21.06 -3.86 -22.46
C THR A 82 -21.24 -4.72 -21.21
N ALA A 83 -21.91 -5.87 -21.35
CA ALA A 83 -22.11 -6.81 -20.25
C ALA A 83 -20.78 -7.42 -19.77
N VAL A 84 -19.91 -7.83 -20.68
CA VAL A 84 -18.57 -8.37 -20.36
C VAL A 84 -17.70 -7.30 -19.71
N ARG A 85 -17.71 -6.06 -20.22
CA ARG A 85 -16.97 -4.93 -19.62
C ARG A 85 -17.40 -4.67 -18.18
N ARG A 86 -18.71 -4.57 -17.94
CA ARG A 86 -19.25 -4.40 -16.57
C ARG A 86 -18.90 -5.56 -15.65
N ALA A 87 -18.88 -6.78 -16.17
CA ALA A 87 -18.48 -7.95 -15.38
C ALA A 87 -16.99 -7.93 -15.03
N ALA A 88 -16.13 -7.53 -15.98
CA ALA A 88 -14.70 -7.39 -15.77
C ALA A 88 -14.37 -6.26 -14.78
N GLU A 89 -15.00 -5.10 -14.91
CA GLU A 89 -14.87 -3.99 -13.96
C GLU A 89 -15.27 -4.41 -12.55
N LYS A 90 -16.41 -5.09 -12.41
CA LYS A 90 -16.85 -5.62 -11.12
C LYS A 90 -15.90 -6.67 -10.54
N ALA A 91 -15.30 -7.50 -11.39
CA ALA A 91 -14.31 -8.48 -10.95
C ALA A 91 -13.03 -7.80 -10.47
N ARG A 92 -12.58 -6.73 -11.16
CA ARG A 92 -11.43 -5.92 -10.74
C ARG A 92 -11.66 -5.25 -9.39
N LEU A 93 -12.80 -4.60 -9.20
CA LEU A 93 -13.14 -3.95 -7.93
C LEU A 93 -13.20 -4.95 -6.76
N ARG A 94 -13.64 -6.18 -7.01
CA ARG A 94 -13.62 -7.25 -5.99
C ARG A 94 -12.21 -7.72 -5.68
N ALA A 95 -11.39 -7.95 -6.71
CA ALA A 95 -10.00 -8.35 -6.52
C ALA A 95 -9.19 -7.26 -5.78
N GLU A 96 -9.42 -5.99 -6.08
CA GLU A 96 -8.80 -4.87 -5.39
C GLU A 96 -9.25 -4.79 -3.93
N ALA A 97 -10.54 -4.99 -3.66
CA ALA A 97 -11.06 -5.04 -2.29
C ALA A 97 -10.46 -6.23 -1.49
N GLU A 98 -10.35 -7.41 -2.11
CA GLU A 98 -9.72 -8.57 -1.50
C GLU A 98 -8.23 -8.33 -1.22
N GLN A 99 -7.50 -7.72 -2.16
CA GLN A 99 -6.10 -7.34 -1.98
C GLN A 99 -5.90 -6.31 -0.86
N ALA A 100 -6.80 -5.33 -0.78
CA ALA A 100 -6.78 -4.34 0.29
C ALA A 100 -7.05 -4.99 1.66
N GLU A 101 -7.97 -5.95 1.72
CA GLU A 101 -8.25 -6.70 2.94
C GLU A 101 -7.05 -7.57 3.37
N THR A 102 -6.40 -8.27 2.43
CA THR A 102 -5.19 -9.05 2.74
C THR A 102 -4.05 -8.16 3.20
N ALA A 103 -3.83 -7.03 2.53
CA ALA A 103 -2.78 -6.09 2.91
C ALA A 103 -3.03 -5.47 4.29
N ALA A 104 -4.28 -5.20 4.65
CA ALA A 104 -4.65 -4.73 5.99
C ALA A 104 -4.36 -5.80 7.05
N ARG A 105 -4.74 -7.06 6.81
CA ARG A 105 -4.45 -8.18 7.73
C ARG A 105 -2.95 -8.41 7.91
N ASP A 106 -2.18 -8.35 6.82
CA ASP A 106 -0.73 -8.52 6.86
C ASP A 106 -0.06 -7.37 7.64
N ALA A 107 -0.51 -6.13 7.43
CA ALA A 107 0.00 -4.97 8.16
C ALA A 107 -0.30 -5.06 9.68
N GLU A 108 -1.49 -5.53 10.05
CA GLU A 108 -1.85 -5.77 11.46
C GLU A 108 -0.99 -6.87 12.09
N ALA A 109 -0.76 -7.97 11.37
CA ALA A 109 0.08 -9.07 11.80
C ALA A 109 1.55 -8.62 11.99
N GLU A 110 2.08 -7.84 11.05
CA GLU A 110 3.44 -7.31 11.13
C GLU A 110 3.59 -6.30 12.30
N ALA A 111 2.59 -5.44 12.51
CA ALA A 111 2.58 -4.52 13.64
C ALA A 111 2.53 -5.26 14.99
N ALA A 112 1.75 -6.34 15.07
CA ALA A 112 1.71 -7.21 16.25
C ALA A 112 3.07 -7.89 16.49
N ALA A 113 3.71 -8.42 15.45
CA ALA A 113 5.03 -9.06 15.52
C ALA A 113 6.13 -8.08 15.94
N LYS A 114 6.14 -6.85 15.40
CA LYS A 114 7.10 -5.82 15.81
C LYS A 114 6.93 -5.43 17.28
N LYS A 115 5.68 -5.41 17.78
CA LYS A 115 5.39 -5.10 19.18
C LYS A 115 5.88 -6.22 20.11
N THR A 116 5.73 -7.49 19.75
CA THR A 116 6.26 -8.60 20.56
C THR A 116 7.79 -8.61 20.54
N GLU A 117 8.41 -8.43 19.38
CA GLU A 117 9.87 -8.38 19.24
C GLU A 117 10.48 -7.22 20.04
N SER A 118 9.87 -6.04 19.99
CA SER A 118 10.32 -4.87 20.78
C SER A 118 10.25 -5.13 22.28
N LYS A 119 9.18 -5.77 22.77
CA LYS A 119 9.04 -6.16 24.18
C LYS A 119 10.11 -7.16 24.60
N GLU A 120 10.38 -8.17 23.76
CA GLU A 120 11.42 -9.16 24.03
C GLU A 120 12.82 -8.53 24.08
N ARG A 121 13.13 -7.65 23.12
CA ARG A 121 14.40 -6.89 23.12
C ARG A 121 14.56 -6.06 24.38
N ARG A 122 13.51 -5.35 24.83
CA ARG A 122 13.52 -4.58 26.08
C ARG A 122 13.73 -5.48 27.30
N ARG A 123 13.07 -6.64 27.35
CA ARG A 123 13.24 -7.61 28.44
C ARG A 123 14.67 -8.16 28.50
N ARG A 124 15.25 -8.51 27.36
CA ARG A 124 16.65 -8.97 27.28
C ARG A 124 17.63 -7.88 27.68
N ALA A 125 17.42 -6.64 27.25
CA ALA A 125 18.25 -5.50 27.65
C ALA A 125 18.21 -5.28 29.17
N ALA A 126 17.03 -5.29 29.79
CA ALA A 126 16.89 -5.16 31.25
C ALA A 126 17.53 -6.32 32.02
N GLN A 127 17.49 -7.54 31.49
CA GLN A 127 18.19 -8.69 32.09
C GLN A 127 19.71 -8.54 32.01
N ALA A 128 20.24 -8.06 30.88
CA ALA A 128 21.66 -7.80 30.71
C ALA A 128 22.16 -6.68 31.65
N GLU A 129 21.39 -5.60 31.81
CA GLU A 129 21.70 -4.51 32.74
C GLU A 129 21.73 -5.00 34.19
N LYS A 130 20.75 -5.82 34.60
CA LYS A 130 20.72 -6.41 35.94
C LYS A 130 21.90 -7.37 36.19
N ALA A 131 22.31 -8.12 35.17
CA ALA A 131 23.48 -8.99 35.25
C ALA A 131 24.78 -8.19 35.37
N ALA A 132 24.93 -7.11 34.59
CA ALA A 132 26.07 -6.21 34.68
C ALA A 132 26.17 -5.55 36.07
N ALA A 133 25.05 -5.02 36.61
CA ALA A 133 25.03 -4.42 37.95
C ALA A 133 25.42 -5.41 39.06
N ARG A 134 25.03 -6.69 38.94
CA ARG A 134 25.46 -7.74 39.88
C ARG A 134 26.93 -8.06 39.76
N ALA A 135 27.46 -8.09 38.54
CA ALA A 135 28.89 -8.33 38.30
C ALA A 135 29.74 -7.17 38.84
N GLU A 136 29.31 -5.92 38.67
CA GLU A 136 30.01 -4.75 39.24
C GLU A 136 30.01 -4.78 40.78
N LEU A 137 28.90 -5.15 41.40
CA LEU A 137 28.81 -5.25 42.86
C LEU A 137 29.74 -6.36 43.39
N ALA A 138 29.70 -7.55 42.78
CA ALA A 138 30.59 -8.65 43.13
C ALA A 138 32.07 -8.31 42.89
N SER A 139 32.38 -7.53 41.85
CA SER A 139 33.75 -7.04 41.62
C SER A 139 34.20 -6.10 42.73
N ARG A 140 33.34 -5.15 43.14
CA ARG A 140 33.66 -4.24 44.26
C ARG A 140 33.85 -4.97 45.57
N GLU A 141 33.00 -5.96 45.88
CA GLU A 141 33.16 -6.80 47.06
C GLU A 141 34.48 -7.57 47.02
N ALA A 142 34.87 -8.12 45.87
CA ALA A 142 36.16 -8.79 45.70
C ALA A 142 37.36 -7.84 45.85
N ASP A 143 37.26 -6.61 45.34
CA ASP A 143 38.28 -5.57 45.50
C ASP A 143 38.42 -5.14 46.99
N ASP A 144 37.29 -4.97 47.70
CA ASP A 144 37.26 -4.65 49.13
C ASP A 144 37.85 -5.79 49.98
N GLU A 145 37.52 -7.05 49.67
CA GLU A 145 38.12 -8.23 50.31
C GLU A 145 39.63 -8.30 50.08
N LEU A 146 40.09 -8.03 48.85
CA LEU A 146 41.52 -7.99 48.53
C LEU A 146 42.23 -6.87 49.28
N ALA A 147 41.63 -5.68 49.37
CA ALA A 147 42.17 -4.56 50.14
C ALA A 147 42.25 -4.88 51.64
N ALA A 148 41.23 -5.53 52.21
CA ALA A 148 41.24 -5.98 53.59
C ALA A 148 42.31 -7.06 53.87
N ALA A 149 42.50 -8.00 52.95
CA ALA A 149 43.52 -9.05 53.06
C ALA A 149 44.95 -8.50 52.94
N LEU A 150 45.14 -7.41 52.20
CA LEU A 150 46.45 -6.77 52.03
C LEU A 150 46.84 -5.83 53.17
N GLY A 151 45.90 -5.45 54.06
CA GLY A 151 46.09 -4.76 55.35
C GLY A 151 47.14 -3.63 55.38
N GLU A 152 46.71 -2.37 55.54
CA GLU A 152 47.66 -1.28 55.81
C GLU A 152 48.62 -1.60 56.98
N PRO A 153 49.95 -1.51 56.77
CA PRO A 153 50.82 -0.85 57.73
C PRO A 153 50.70 0.66 57.46
N GLY A 154 50.24 1.41 58.47
CA GLY A 154 49.94 2.83 58.33
C GLY A 154 51.13 3.73 58.00
N ALA A 155 50.81 4.96 57.61
CA ALA A 155 51.59 6.16 57.91
C ALA A 155 50.75 7.41 57.63
N ASP A 156 50.61 8.23 58.67
CA ASP A 156 50.20 9.63 58.62
C ASP A 156 50.96 10.43 57.54
N ASP A 157 50.25 11.26 56.78
CA ASP A 157 50.71 12.63 56.46
C ASP A 157 49.54 13.52 55.96
N PRO A 158 49.10 14.54 56.72
CA PRO A 158 48.12 15.52 56.27
C PRO A 158 48.84 16.71 55.59
N ALA A 159 49.02 16.63 54.27
CA ALA A 159 49.59 17.72 53.47
C ALA A 159 48.55 18.42 52.58
N ALA A 160 48.25 19.66 52.98
CA ALA A 160 47.96 20.83 52.15
C ALA A 160 46.72 20.82 51.22
N GLN A 161 45.70 21.55 51.70
CA GLN A 161 44.76 22.29 50.86
C GLN A 161 45.50 23.34 50.01
N GLU A 162 45.26 23.34 48.70
CA GLU A 162 45.15 24.58 47.91
C GLU A 162 43.96 24.46 46.95
N PRO A 163 42.87 25.23 47.14
CA PRO A 163 41.78 25.29 46.19
C PRO A 163 42.12 26.31 45.10
N ARG A 164 42.62 25.84 43.95
CA ARG A 164 42.64 26.69 42.75
C ARG A 164 41.23 26.79 42.17
N ARG A 165 40.53 27.82 42.65
CA ARG A 165 39.47 28.53 41.94
C ARG A 165 39.90 28.76 40.49
N GLY A 166 39.32 28.00 39.58
CA GLY A 166 39.28 28.28 38.15
C GLY A 166 37.85 28.58 37.75
N ALA A 167 37.36 29.75 38.19
CA ALA A 167 36.20 30.35 37.54
C ALA A 167 36.66 30.84 36.16
N SER A 168 36.12 30.24 35.11
CA SER A 168 36.09 30.85 33.78
C SER A 168 34.71 30.58 33.18
N ALA A 169 33.76 31.41 33.59
CA ALA A 169 32.80 31.94 32.65
C ALA A 169 33.60 32.72 31.60
N VAL A 170 33.56 32.26 30.35
CA VAL A 170 33.87 33.07 29.17
C VAL A 170 32.72 32.83 28.21
N GLU A 171 31.72 33.69 28.32
CA GLU A 171 31.16 34.27 27.11
C GLU A 171 32.33 34.93 26.36
N GLU A 172 32.51 34.60 25.09
CA GLU A 172 32.38 35.55 23.97
C GLU A 172 33.10 35.02 22.70
N SER A 173 32.36 35.02 21.59
CA SER A 173 32.84 35.07 20.21
C SER A 173 33.73 33.95 19.64
N ALA A 174 33.09 32.85 19.22
CA ALA A 174 33.55 32.04 18.08
C ALA A 174 32.35 31.73 17.17
N GLY A 175 31.73 32.80 16.62
CA GLY A 175 30.38 32.84 16.07
C GLY A 175 30.06 32.04 14.80
N ALA A 176 30.96 31.19 14.30
CA ALA A 176 30.67 30.38 13.11
C ALA A 176 31.27 28.95 13.13
N PRO A 177 32.56 28.72 13.49
CA PRO A 177 33.11 27.38 13.41
C PRO A 177 32.62 26.46 14.54
N ALA A 178 32.28 27.01 15.71
CA ALA A 178 31.80 26.23 16.86
C ALA A 178 30.37 25.68 16.67
N LEU A 179 29.53 26.38 15.89
CA LEU A 179 28.17 25.91 15.58
C LEU A 179 28.19 24.79 14.52
N ALA A 180 29.17 24.80 13.62
CA ALA A 180 29.31 23.78 12.57
C ALA A 180 29.70 22.40 13.13
N SER A 181 30.48 22.35 14.22
CA SER A 181 30.87 21.11 14.90
C SER A 181 29.77 20.50 15.77
N MET A 182 28.75 21.28 16.14
CA MET A 182 27.62 20.78 16.94
C MET A 182 26.75 19.79 16.18
N THR A 183 26.20 18.82 16.93
CA THR A 183 25.19 17.89 16.40
C THR A 183 23.85 18.59 16.20
N VAL A 184 22.99 18.04 15.34
CA VAL A 184 21.64 18.60 15.10
C VAL A 184 20.81 18.69 16.40
N VAL A 185 21.01 17.76 17.33
CA VAL A 185 20.33 17.76 18.64
C VAL A 185 20.76 18.96 19.48
N GLN A 186 22.06 19.22 19.58
CA GLN A 186 22.61 20.37 20.31
C GLN A 186 22.15 21.70 19.68
N LEU A 187 22.13 21.79 18.35
CA LEU A 187 21.64 22.98 17.64
C LEU A 187 20.14 23.23 17.90
N ARG A 188 19.31 22.19 17.95
CA ARG A 188 17.88 22.32 18.27
C ARG A 188 17.65 22.70 19.74
N ALA A 189 18.46 22.20 20.66
CA ALA A 189 18.41 22.59 22.07
C ALA A 189 18.73 24.08 22.23
N ARG A 190 19.76 24.57 21.53
CA ARG A 190 20.13 25.99 21.52
C ARG A 190 19.07 26.86 20.84
N ALA A 191 18.48 26.41 19.73
CA ALA A 191 17.36 27.11 19.09
C ALA A 191 16.13 27.24 19.99
N ARG A 192 15.84 26.21 20.81
CA ARG A 192 14.78 26.27 21.83
C ARG A 192 15.12 27.25 22.95
N ALA A 193 16.35 27.25 23.44
CA ALA A 193 16.82 28.20 24.45
C ALA A 193 16.77 29.65 23.95
N ALA A 194 17.01 29.87 22.65
CA ALA A 194 16.87 31.16 21.98
C ALA A 194 15.42 31.53 21.60
N GLY A 195 14.42 30.71 21.97
CA GLY A 195 13.00 30.99 21.69
C GLY A 195 12.59 30.89 20.21
N LEU A 196 13.43 30.32 19.35
CA LEU A 196 13.08 30.12 17.94
C LEU A 196 11.97 29.09 17.82
N THR A 197 11.00 29.33 16.92
CA THR A 197 9.94 28.38 16.57
C THR A 197 10.20 27.75 15.20
N GLY A 198 9.63 26.58 14.92
CA GLY A 198 9.77 25.90 13.62
C GLY A 198 11.14 25.23 13.35
N TYR A 199 12.05 25.20 14.32
CA TYR A 199 13.40 24.62 14.18
C TYR A 199 13.43 23.11 13.89
N SER A 200 12.35 22.38 14.17
CA SER A 200 12.26 20.93 13.94
C SER A 200 12.37 20.54 12.46
N ARG A 201 11.97 21.44 11.56
CA ARG A 201 12.00 21.22 10.10
C ARG A 201 13.27 21.73 9.43
N LEU A 202 14.14 22.40 10.18
CA LEU A 202 15.36 23.00 9.64
C LEU A 202 16.49 21.97 9.55
N THR A 203 17.26 22.04 8.46
CA THR A 203 18.48 21.26 8.27
C THR A 203 19.63 21.80 9.13
N LYS A 204 20.71 21.02 9.32
CA LYS A 204 21.87 21.43 10.13
C LYS A 204 22.42 22.80 9.68
N ALA A 205 22.60 23.01 8.38
CA ALA A 205 23.08 24.27 7.82
C ALA A 205 22.12 25.44 8.09
N GLN A 206 20.81 25.21 7.99
CA GLN A 206 19.79 26.23 8.27
C GLN A 206 19.73 26.61 9.75
N LEU A 207 19.95 25.63 10.64
CA LEU A 207 20.05 25.87 12.08
C LEU A 207 21.29 26.70 12.44
N VAL A 208 22.45 26.37 11.85
CA VAL A 208 23.68 27.16 12.04
C VAL A 208 23.48 28.60 11.58
N ARG A 209 22.91 28.82 10.39
CA ARG A 209 22.67 30.16 9.83
C ARG A 209 21.72 31.04 10.66
N ARG A 210 20.80 30.44 11.42
CA ARG A 210 19.87 31.18 12.30
C ARG A 210 20.43 31.45 13.70
N LEU A 211 21.49 30.74 14.08
CA LEU A 211 22.12 30.83 15.39
C LEU A 211 23.46 31.57 15.38
N SER A 212 24.01 31.82 14.19
CA SER A 212 25.11 32.76 13.93
C SER A 212 24.60 34.19 13.88
#